data_AF-A0A319BAZ0-F1
#
_entry.id   AF-A0A319BAZ0-F1
#
_cell.length_a   1.000
_cell.length_b   1.000
_cell.length_c   1.000
_cell.angle_alpha   90.00
_cell.angle_beta   90.00
_cell.angle_gamma   90.00
#
_symmetry.space_group_name_H-M   'P 1'
#
loop_
_entity.id
_entity.type
_entity.pdbx_description
1 polymer ?
#
loop_
_entity_poly.entity_id
_entity_poly.type
_entity_poly.pdbx_seq_one_letter_code
_entity_poly.pdbx_strand_id
1 'polypeptide(L)'
;MWYWWRRPEALKLEEAEEELLQSDVISNSLGSKPILTDKGHTLRVSWSWTLQSVMLVCSFAFFISGRYDEPTEAACTRKMFPYSPALEAVEYHDETIKGEFMQPSPFRGTPTPEIDARWEEIADGNAFNVASDKIHLLNKSISRPWHHTDPIYGGGIAAQSWGSHQLHCLNILRQATFEDAYRKADRLPEILRVTNEVRRNHLGKSHFAAISVFYNHKVWPRV
;
A
#
# COMPACT_ATOMS: atom_id res chain seq x y z
N MET A 1 -83.80 -13.02 78.64
CA MET A 1 -82.88 -11.86 78.53
C MET A 1 -81.88 -11.92 79.67
N TRP A 2 -80.80 -12.69 79.51
CA TRP A 2 -79.58 -12.55 80.31
C TRP A 2 -78.40 -12.94 79.43
N TYR A 3 -77.49 -11.99 79.35
CA TYR A 3 -76.37 -11.87 78.44
C TYR A 3 -75.31 -12.93 78.73
N TRP A 4 -74.96 -13.75 77.74
CA TRP A 4 -73.67 -14.42 77.75
C TRP A 4 -72.63 -13.42 77.26
N TRP A 5 -72.03 -12.73 78.23
CA TRP A 5 -70.81 -11.96 78.08
C TRP A 5 -69.70 -12.93 77.67
N ARG A 6 -69.27 -12.90 76.40
CA ARG A 6 -68.08 -13.64 75.96
C ARG A 6 -66.88 -13.04 76.71
N ARG A 7 -66.09 -13.86 77.41
CA ARG A 7 -64.89 -13.34 78.12
C ARG A 7 -63.96 -12.68 77.09
N PRO A 8 -63.47 -11.45 77.33
CA PRO A 8 -62.59 -10.75 76.39
C PRO A 8 -61.26 -11.48 76.14
N GLU A 9 -60.86 -12.37 77.04
CA GLU A 9 -59.66 -13.21 76.90
C GLU A 9 -59.82 -14.30 75.82
N ALA A 10 -61.01 -14.87 75.66
CA ALA A 10 -61.27 -15.90 74.64
C ALA A 10 -61.30 -15.33 73.22
N LEU A 11 -61.79 -14.09 73.08
CA LEU A 11 -61.86 -13.39 71.79
C LEU A 11 -60.46 -12.97 71.31
N LYS A 12 -59.58 -12.57 72.23
CA LYS A 12 -58.16 -12.29 71.94
C LYS A 12 -57.35 -13.53 71.57
N LEU A 13 -57.72 -14.70 72.12
CA LEU A 13 -57.08 -15.97 71.77
C LEU A 13 -57.48 -16.44 70.38
N GLU A 14 -58.76 -16.34 70.00
CA GLU A 14 -59.22 -16.67 68.64
C GLU A 14 -58.60 -15.72 67.60
N GLU A 15 -58.55 -14.42 67.88
CA GLU A 15 -57.97 -13.42 66.98
C GLU A 15 -56.44 -13.60 66.82
N ALA A 16 -55.75 -13.98 67.91
CA ALA A 16 -54.32 -14.32 67.87
C ALA A 16 -54.04 -15.65 67.13
N GLU A 17 -54.90 -16.67 67.27
CA GLU A 17 -54.79 -17.92 66.51
C GLU A 17 -55.07 -17.71 65.02
N GLU A 18 -56.04 -16.86 64.67
CA GLU A 18 -56.38 -16.53 63.28
C GLU A 18 -55.26 -15.70 62.62
N GLU A 19 -54.66 -14.75 63.32
CA GLU A 19 -53.45 -14.05 62.86
C GLU A 19 -52.26 -15.01 62.71
N LEU A 20 -52.07 -15.96 63.63
CA LEU A 20 -50.98 -16.93 63.55
C LEU A 20 -51.16 -17.86 62.35
N LEU A 21 -52.38 -18.38 62.14
CA LEU A 21 -52.74 -19.20 60.98
C LEU A 21 -52.58 -18.42 59.68
N GLN A 22 -52.96 -17.14 59.65
CA GLN A 22 -52.77 -16.31 58.46
C GLN A 22 -51.29 -16.01 58.22
N SER A 23 -50.50 -15.82 59.27
CA SER A 23 -49.05 -15.66 59.18
C SER A 23 -48.35 -16.94 58.71
N ASP A 24 -48.84 -18.12 59.11
CA ASP A 24 -48.33 -19.43 58.69
C ASP A 24 -48.78 -19.77 57.27
N VAL A 25 -49.98 -19.38 56.85
CA VAL A 25 -50.44 -19.51 55.46
C VAL A 25 -49.66 -18.56 54.56
N ILE A 26 -49.37 -17.34 55.01
CA ILE A 26 -48.51 -16.39 54.30
C ILE A 26 -47.06 -16.88 54.27
N SER A 27 -46.52 -17.44 55.36
CA SER A 27 -45.15 -17.96 55.41
C SER A 27 -44.98 -19.23 54.56
N ASN A 28 -46.00 -20.11 54.53
CA ASN A 28 -46.04 -21.29 53.66
C ASN A 28 -46.27 -20.91 52.19
N SER A 29 -47.02 -19.84 51.90
CA SER A 29 -47.19 -19.24 50.57
C SER A 29 -45.91 -18.56 50.08
N LEU A 30 -45.17 -17.90 50.97
CA LEU A 30 -43.82 -17.37 50.73
C LEU A 30 -42.72 -18.44 50.86
N GLY A 31 -43.10 -19.69 51.15
CA GLY A 31 -42.24 -20.87 51.16
C GLY A 31 -41.52 -20.98 49.83
N SER A 32 -40.29 -20.45 49.82
CA SER A 32 -39.25 -20.54 48.82
C SER A 32 -39.78 -20.88 47.42
N LYS A 33 -39.98 -19.87 46.56
CA LYS A 33 -39.62 -20.10 45.16
C LYS A 33 -38.20 -20.64 45.22
N PRO A 34 -37.91 -21.88 44.76
CA PRO A 34 -36.53 -22.30 44.69
C PRO A 34 -35.83 -21.20 43.91
N ILE A 35 -34.73 -20.67 44.47
CA ILE A 35 -33.78 -19.94 43.65
C ILE A 35 -33.25 -21.00 42.69
N LEU A 36 -34.02 -21.29 41.64
CA LEU A 36 -33.48 -21.78 40.39
C LEU A 36 -32.55 -20.64 39.99
N THR A 37 -31.32 -20.72 40.47
CA THR A 37 -30.19 -20.14 39.77
C THR A 37 -30.36 -20.66 38.36
N ASP A 38 -30.84 -19.79 37.48
CA ASP A 38 -31.07 -20.15 36.09
C ASP A 38 -29.68 -20.42 35.53
N LYS A 39 -29.31 -21.71 35.61
CA LYS A 39 -28.06 -22.23 35.08
C LYS A 39 -27.99 -21.91 33.60
N GLY A 40 -29.14 -21.82 32.90
CA GLY A 40 -29.24 -21.37 31.52
C GLY A 40 -28.86 -19.89 31.35
N HIS A 41 -29.36 -18.99 32.20
CA HIS A 41 -29.00 -17.56 32.16
C HIS A 41 -27.51 -17.34 32.49
N THR A 42 -26.99 -17.96 33.54
CA THR A 42 -25.57 -17.83 33.93
C THR A 42 -24.62 -18.46 32.89
N LEU A 43 -24.99 -19.61 32.29
CA LEU A 43 -24.24 -20.23 31.21
C LEU A 43 -24.28 -19.39 29.92
N ARG A 44 -25.44 -18.78 29.59
CA ARG A 44 -25.62 -17.91 28.41
C ARG A 44 -24.88 -16.58 28.54
N VAL A 45 -24.85 -16.00 29.75
CA VAL A 45 -24.04 -14.83 30.07
C VAL A 45 -22.55 -15.17 30.01
N SER A 46 -22.12 -16.29 30.60
CA SER A 46 -20.74 -16.77 30.53
C SER A 46 -20.26 -17.04 29.09
N TRP A 47 -21.13 -17.66 28.27
CA TRP A 47 -20.88 -17.88 26.84
C TRP A 47 -20.75 -16.56 26.07
N SER A 48 -21.58 -15.56 26.40
CA SER A 48 -21.52 -14.24 25.75
C SER A 48 -20.22 -13.51 26.07
N TRP A 49 -19.77 -13.52 27.32
CA TRP A 49 -18.47 -12.95 27.72
C TRP A 49 -17.29 -13.71 27.12
N THR A 50 -17.38 -15.03 27.02
CA THR A 50 -16.35 -15.86 26.38
C THR A 50 -16.23 -15.53 24.89
N LEU A 51 -17.35 -15.46 24.18
CA LEU A 51 -17.38 -15.09 22.75
C LEU A 51 -16.84 -13.67 22.52
N GLN A 52 -17.23 -12.70 23.35
CA GLN A 52 -16.71 -11.33 23.27
C GLN A 52 -15.21 -11.27 23.54
N SER A 53 -14.72 -12.02 24.53
CA SER A 53 -13.29 -12.09 24.86
C SER A 53 -12.49 -12.72 23.71
N VAL A 54 -13.00 -13.79 23.10
CA VAL A 54 -12.37 -14.42 21.92
C VAL A 54 -12.34 -13.45 20.74
N MET A 55 -13.46 -12.80 20.42
CA MET A 55 -13.50 -11.80 19.33
C MET A 55 -12.57 -10.62 19.59
N LEU A 56 -12.45 -10.17 20.83
CA LEU A 56 -11.52 -9.11 21.22
C LEU A 56 -10.07 -9.56 21.04
N VAL A 57 -9.71 -10.76 21.49
CA VAL A 57 -8.36 -11.33 21.31
C VAL A 57 -8.04 -11.51 19.83
N CYS A 58 -8.96 -12.03 19.01
CA CYS A 58 -8.77 -12.14 17.57
C CYS A 58 -8.59 -10.76 16.93
N SER A 59 -9.38 -9.76 17.32
CA SER A 59 -9.27 -8.39 16.81
C SER A 59 -7.92 -7.76 17.18
N PHE A 60 -7.45 -7.94 18.41
CA PHE A 60 -6.12 -7.49 18.83
C PHE A 60 -5.01 -8.24 18.10
N ALA A 61 -5.15 -9.55 17.90
CA ALA A 61 -4.17 -10.33 17.14
C ALA A 61 -4.08 -9.85 15.69
N PHE A 62 -5.19 -9.64 14.99
CA PHE A 62 -5.19 -9.10 13.63
C PHE A 62 -4.64 -7.67 13.58
N PHE A 63 -4.97 -6.83 14.56
CA PHE A 63 -4.42 -5.47 14.65
C PHE A 63 -2.91 -5.48 14.85
N ILE A 64 -2.40 -6.36 15.72
CA ILE A 64 -0.97 -6.54 15.96
C ILE A 64 -0.29 -7.07 14.69
N SER A 65 -0.76 -8.18 14.11
CA SER A 65 -0.20 -8.73 12.87
C SER A 65 -0.17 -7.71 11.73
N GLY A 66 -1.25 -6.95 11.54
CA GLY A 66 -1.33 -5.91 10.52
C GLY A 66 -0.34 -4.75 10.72
N ARG A 67 0.27 -4.61 11.90
CA ARG A 67 1.33 -3.61 12.16
C ARG A 67 2.74 -4.16 12.01
N TYR A 68 2.92 -5.48 12.02
CA TYR A 68 4.23 -6.12 11.89
C TYR A 68 4.49 -6.70 10.49
N ASP A 69 3.45 -6.86 9.67
CA ASP A 69 3.56 -7.46 8.33
C ASP A 69 3.83 -6.45 7.20
N GLU A 70 4.20 -5.20 7.48
CA GLU A 70 4.55 -4.26 6.41
C GLU A 70 5.83 -4.74 5.70
N PRO A 71 5.74 -5.16 4.42
CA PRO A 71 6.92 -5.57 3.68
C PRO A 71 7.81 -4.35 3.44
N THR A 72 9.12 -4.55 3.46
CA THR A 72 10.06 -3.47 3.12
C THR A 72 9.82 -2.98 1.69
N GLU A 73 10.04 -1.68 1.43
CA GLU A 73 9.93 -1.09 0.08
C GLU A 73 10.76 -1.87 -0.97
N ALA A 74 11.93 -2.35 -0.57
CA ALA A 74 12.77 -3.23 -1.39
C ALA A 74 12.08 -4.56 -1.72
N ALA A 75 11.36 -5.18 -0.77
CA ALA A 75 10.61 -6.40 -1.01
C ALA A 75 9.40 -6.18 -1.95
N CYS A 76 8.71 -5.04 -1.82
CA CYS A 76 7.65 -4.63 -2.74
C CYS A 76 8.19 -4.40 -4.15
N THR A 77 9.28 -3.65 -4.27
CA THR A 77 9.95 -3.33 -5.52
C THR A 77 10.39 -4.60 -6.27
N ARG A 78 10.97 -5.58 -5.56
CA ARG A 78 11.35 -6.88 -6.15
C ARG A 78 10.17 -7.68 -6.70
N LYS A 79 8.95 -7.46 -6.21
CA LYS A 79 7.72 -8.10 -6.74
C LYS A 79 7.15 -7.34 -7.95
N MET A 80 7.38 -6.03 -8.03
CA MET A 80 6.82 -5.17 -9.07
C MET A 80 7.69 -5.10 -10.33
N PHE A 81 9.01 -5.27 -10.19
CA PHE A 81 9.96 -5.10 -11.28
C PHE A 81 10.74 -6.38 -11.58
N PRO A 82 11.16 -6.59 -12.85
CA PRO A 82 12.06 -7.69 -13.18
C PRO A 82 13.42 -7.49 -12.51
N TYR A 83 14.25 -8.53 -12.51
CA TYR A 83 15.63 -8.45 -12.04
C TYR A 83 16.34 -7.24 -12.64
N SER A 84 17.04 -6.48 -11.80
CA SER A 84 17.94 -5.41 -12.23
C SER A 84 19.06 -5.29 -11.20
N PRO A 85 20.33 -5.23 -11.63
CA PRO A 85 21.45 -5.01 -10.71
C PRO A 85 21.33 -3.64 -10.01
N ALA A 86 20.59 -2.69 -10.59
CA ALA A 86 20.35 -1.39 -9.96
C ALA A 86 19.60 -1.51 -8.63
N LEU A 87 18.81 -2.58 -8.41
CA LEU A 87 18.04 -2.76 -7.16
C LEU A 87 18.92 -2.88 -5.92
N GLU A 88 20.20 -3.26 -6.08
CA GLU A 88 21.16 -3.33 -4.98
C GLU A 88 21.70 -1.94 -4.57
N ALA A 89 21.56 -0.94 -5.45
CA ALA A 89 22.03 0.42 -5.26
C ALA A 89 20.91 1.44 -4.97
N VAL A 90 19.64 1.00 -4.90
CA VAL A 90 18.51 1.89 -4.62
C VAL A 90 18.34 2.07 -3.11
N GLU A 91 18.33 3.34 -2.69
CA GLU A 91 17.92 3.77 -1.36
C GLU A 91 16.57 4.49 -1.45
N TYR A 92 15.70 4.27 -0.48
CA TYR A 92 14.38 4.90 -0.42
C TYR A 92 14.39 5.96 0.67
N HIS A 93 14.00 7.18 0.31
CA HIS A 93 13.78 8.26 1.25
C HIS A 93 12.44 8.93 0.98
N ASP A 94 11.77 9.35 2.05
CA ASP A 94 10.53 10.10 1.93
C ASP A 94 10.85 11.57 1.67
N GLU A 95 10.28 12.11 0.59
CA GLU A 95 10.44 13.52 0.23
C GLU A 95 9.10 14.12 -0.18
N THR A 96 8.79 15.30 0.38
CA THR A 96 7.63 16.07 -0.05
C THR A 96 8.00 16.97 -1.21
N ILE A 97 7.59 16.59 -2.42
CA ILE A 97 7.79 17.41 -3.62
C ILE A 97 6.76 18.54 -3.63
N LYS A 98 7.22 19.78 -3.70
CA LYS A 98 6.36 20.96 -3.88
C LYS A 98 5.86 21.03 -5.33
N GLY A 99 4.67 20.48 -5.58
CA GLY A 99 4.09 20.34 -6.92
C GLY A 99 3.48 21.60 -7.52
N GLU A 100 3.96 22.81 -7.21
CA GLU A 100 3.39 24.03 -7.80
C GLU A 100 3.91 24.24 -9.23
N PHE A 101 3.01 24.58 -10.17
CA PHE A 101 3.32 24.65 -11.59
C PHE A 101 4.46 25.64 -11.97
N MET A 102 4.57 26.74 -11.22
CA MET A 102 5.52 27.83 -11.46
C MET A 102 6.73 27.80 -10.52
N GLN A 103 7.01 26.66 -9.87
CA GLN A 103 8.19 26.56 -9.02
C GLN A 103 9.48 26.82 -9.82
N PRO A 104 10.40 27.64 -9.28
CA PRO A 104 11.72 27.82 -9.88
C PRO A 104 12.43 26.46 -9.98
N SER A 105 13.03 26.20 -11.13
CA SER A 105 13.81 24.98 -11.35
C SER A 105 15.06 25.32 -12.15
N PRO A 106 16.23 24.77 -11.78
CA PRO A 106 17.48 24.99 -12.52
C PRO A 106 17.44 24.34 -13.92
N PHE A 107 16.43 23.52 -14.21
CA PHE A 107 16.23 22.85 -15.50
C PHE A 107 15.19 23.57 -16.38
N ARG A 108 14.57 24.67 -15.90
CA ARG A 108 13.49 25.38 -16.57
C ARG A 108 13.97 26.73 -17.10
N GLY A 109 13.40 27.15 -18.23
CA GLY A 109 13.58 28.49 -18.80
C GLY A 109 13.98 28.45 -20.27
N THR A 110 14.29 29.63 -20.81
CA THR A 110 14.89 29.77 -22.14
C THR A 110 16.26 29.07 -22.15
N PRO A 111 16.60 28.31 -23.20
CA PRO A 111 17.83 27.53 -23.23
C PRO A 111 19.09 28.41 -23.16
N THR A 112 19.88 28.18 -22.13
CA THR A 112 21.23 28.72 -21.96
C THR A 112 22.23 27.56 -21.93
N PRO A 113 23.51 27.79 -22.27
CA PRO A 113 24.54 26.75 -22.16
C PRO A 113 24.57 26.08 -20.78
N GLU A 114 24.28 26.85 -19.72
CA GLU A 114 24.25 26.36 -18.35
C GLU A 114 23.05 25.44 -18.07
N ILE A 115 21.86 25.77 -18.59
CA ILE A 115 20.68 24.89 -18.50
C ILE A 115 20.90 23.63 -19.33
N ASP A 116 21.49 23.76 -20.51
CA ASP A 116 21.77 22.62 -21.39
C ASP A 116 22.76 21.65 -20.74
N ALA A 117 23.83 22.14 -20.12
CA ALA A 117 24.79 21.33 -19.37
C ALA A 117 24.13 20.58 -18.20
N ARG A 118 23.21 21.24 -17.47
CA ARG A 118 22.44 20.57 -16.41
C ARG A 118 21.56 19.45 -16.96
N TRP A 119 20.93 19.67 -18.11
CA TRP A 119 20.14 18.63 -18.77
C TRP A 119 21.01 17.47 -19.23
N GLU A 120 22.20 17.72 -19.76
CA GLU A 120 23.16 16.68 -20.16
C GLU A 120 23.55 15.79 -18.97
N GLU A 121 23.80 16.38 -17.79
CA GLU A 121 24.14 15.65 -16.58
C GLU A 121 23.09 14.60 -16.16
N ILE A 122 21.79 14.90 -16.35
CA ILE A 122 20.70 14.03 -15.89
C ILE A 122 20.04 13.21 -17.00
N ALA A 123 20.09 13.70 -18.26
CA ALA A 123 19.42 13.07 -19.39
C ALA A 123 20.33 12.10 -20.13
N ASP A 124 21.66 12.27 -20.06
CA ASP A 124 22.61 11.33 -20.64
C ASP A 124 22.82 10.15 -19.68
N GLY A 125 21.78 9.34 -19.55
CA GLY A 125 21.85 8.11 -18.76
C GLY A 125 22.67 7.08 -19.51
N ASN A 126 23.96 7.03 -19.21
CA ASN A 126 24.88 6.00 -19.70
C ASN A 126 24.28 4.60 -19.52
N ALA A 127 24.48 3.75 -20.52
CA ALA A 127 24.14 2.35 -20.38
C ALA A 127 25.01 1.71 -19.29
N PHE A 128 24.40 0.87 -18.45
CA PHE A 128 25.11 0.09 -17.44
C PHE A 128 25.20 -1.38 -17.87
N ASN A 129 26.20 -2.07 -17.31
CA ASN A 129 26.49 -3.46 -17.64
C ASN A 129 25.60 -4.43 -16.85
N VAL A 130 24.88 -5.29 -17.57
CA VAL A 130 24.20 -6.45 -17.00
C VAL A 130 24.98 -7.70 -17.39
N ALA A 131 25.46 -8.44 -16.41
CA ALA A 131 26.24 -9.65 -16.67
C ALA A 131 25.44 -10.68 -17.49
N SER A 132 26.09 -11.27 -18.50
CA SER A 132 25.43 -12.16 -19.46
C SER A 132 24.85 -13.42 -18.81
N ASP A 133 25.42 -13.87 -17.71
CA ASP A 133 24.91 -15.00 -16.93
C ASP A 133 23.58 -14.67 -16.21
N LYS A 134 23.22 -13.40 -16.02
CA LYS A 134 22.00 -12.96 -15.33
C LYS A 134 20.82 -12.66 -16.25
N ILE A 135 21.01 -12.69 -17.57
CA ILE A 135 19.96 -12.35 -18.55
C ILE A 135 18.72 -13.25 -18.40
N HIS A 136 18.93 -14.52 -18.06
CA HIS A 136 17.83 -15.47 -17.87
C HIS A 136 16.83 -15.02 -16.79
N LEU A 137 17.26 -14.20 -15.82
CA LEU A 137 16.40 -13.65 -14.76
C LEU A 137 15.38 -12.61 -15.28
N LEU A 138 15.61 -12.06 -16.48
CA LEU A 138 14.72 -11.06 -17.10
C LEU A 138 13.53 -11.69 -17.82
N ASN A 139 13.53 -13.02 -17.99
CA ASN A 139 12.54 -13.75 -18.77
C ASN A 139 12.34 -13.15 -20.18
N LYS A 140 13.45 -12.80 -20.85
CA LYS A 140 13.48 -12.26 -22.21
C LYS A 140 14.08 -13.28 -23.17
N SER A 141 13.72 -13.17 -24.46
CA SER A 141 14.29 -14.03 -25.48
C SER A 141 15.79 -13.80 -25.61
N ILE A 142 16.57 -14.85 -25.43
CA ILE A 142 18.02 -14.86 -25.69
C ILE A 142 18.36 -14.86 -27.18
N SER A 143 17.37 -15.03 -28.07
CA SER A 143 17.58 -15.16 -29.52
C SER A 143 17.73 -13.84 -30.26
N ARG A 144 17.56 -12.69 -29.59
CA ARG A 144 17.71 -11.37 -30.20
C ARG A 144 19.17 -10.92 -30.09
N PRO A 145 19.68 -10.16 -31.08
CA PRO A 145 20.98 -9.53 -30.94
C PRO A 145 20.90 -8.50 -29.81
N TRP A 146 21.67 -8.74 -28.75
CA TRP A 146 21.80 -7.82 -27.63
C TRP A 146 22.94 -6.83 -27.91
N HIS A 147 22.77 -5.59 -27.44
CA HIS A 147 23.89 -4.65 -27.41
C HIS A 147 24.78 -4.98 -26.23
N HIS A 148 26.08 -5.05 -26.47
CA HIS A 148 27.07 -5.33 -25.44
C HIS A 148 27.75 -4.05 -24.98
N THR A 149 28.12 -4.02 -23.71
CA THR A 149 29.01 -2.99 -23.17
C THR A 149 30.45 -3.26 -23.59
N ASP A 150 31.30 -2.24 -23.54
CA ASP A 150 32.74 -2.43 -23.75
C ASP A 150 33.32 -3.39 -22.67
N PRO A 151 34.29 -4.24 -23.00
CA PRO A 151 34.97 -5.10 -22.02
C PRO A 151 35.46 -4.37 -20.77
N ILE A 152 35.89 -3.10 -20.86
CA ILE A 152 36.31 -2.32 -19.69
C ILE A 152 35.17 -2.08 -18.68
N TYR A 153 33.92 -2.14 -19.14
CA TYR A 153 32.71 -2.03 -18.32
C TYR A 153 32.07 -3.40 -18.02
N GLY A 154 32.70 -4.50 -18.43
CA GLY A 154 32.29 -5.87 -18.12
C GLY A 154 31.80 -6.71 -19.29
N GLY A 155 31.65 -6.14 -20.50
CA GLY A 155 31.37 -6.90 -21.73
C GLY A 155 30.02 -7.64 -21.78
N GLY A 156 29.16 -7.41 -20.79
CA GLY A 156 27.82 -7.96 -20.69
C GLY A 156 26.85 -7.22 -21.60
N ILE A 157 25.57 -7.27 -21.26
CA ILE A 157 24.52 -6.58 -22.00
C ILE A 157 24.40 -5.13 -21.52
N ALA A 158 24.33 -4.20 -22.46
CA ALA A 158 24.00 -2.82 -22.22
C ALA A 158 22.51 -2.69 -21.82
N ALA A 159 22.27 -2.23 -20.60
CA ALA A 159 20.95 -1.87 -20.10
C ALA A 159 20.90 -0.37 -19.79
N GLN A 160 19.69 0.20 -19.78
CA GLN A 160 19.49 1.60 -19.46
C GLN A 160 18.36 1.72 -18.43
N SER A 161 18.48 2.70 -17.52
CA SER A 161 17.41 2.95 -16.57
C SER A 161 16.20 3.54 -17.29
N TRP A 162 14.99 3.16 -16.86
CA TRP A 162 13.78 3.72 -17.45
C TRP A 162 13.70 5.24 -17.24
N GLY A 163 14.12 5.71 -16.07
CA GLY A 163 14.14 7.14 -15.74
C GLY A 163 14.98 7.95 -16.72
N SER A 164 16.15 7.46 -17.14
CA SER A 164 16.96 8.21 -18.10
C SER A 164 16.32 8.27 -19.48
N HIS A 165 15.65 7.21 -19.94
CA HIS A 165 14.91 7.25 -21.20
C HIS A 165 13.76 8.28 -21.17
N GLN A 166 13.07 8.41 -20.02
CA GLN A 166 12.06 9.45 -19.83
C GLN A 166 12.67 10.85 -19.88
N LEU A 167 13.79 11.08 -19.18
CA LEU A 167 14.47 12.37 -19.15
C LEU A 167 15.06 12.74 -20.52
N HIS A 168 15.61 11.77 -21.26
CA HIS A 168 16.09 11.94 -22.63
C HIS A 168 14.99 12.47 -23.55
N CYS A 169 13.84 11.79 -23.57
CA CYS A 169 12.70 12.20 -24.39
C CYS A 169 12.15 13.56 -23.95
N LEU A 170 12.11 13.84 -22.65
CA LEU A 170 11.69 15.15 -22.12
C LEU A 170 12.66 16.27 -22.55
N ASN A 171 13.97 16.02 -22.55
CA ASN A 171 14.97 16.97 -23.01
C ASN A 171 14.82 17.24 -24.51
N ILE A 172 14.54 16.21 -25.33
CA ILE A 172 14.24 16.41 -26.77
C ILE A 172 13.02 17.31 -26.95
N LEU A 173 11.93 17.06 -26.19
CA LEU A 173 10.72 17.89 -26.24
C LEU A 173 11.00 19.35 -25.87
N ARG A 174 11.79 19.57 -24.81
CA ARG A 174 12.27 20.90 -24.42
C ARG A 174 13.05 21.55 -25.56
N GLN A 175 14.01 20.83 -26.14
CA GLN A 175 14.84 21.33 -27.24
C GLN A 175 14.02 21.71 -28.46
N ALA A 176 13.06 20.86 -28.86
CA ALA A 176 12.15 21.12 -29.98
C ALA A 176 11.25 22.34 -29.73
N THR A 177 10.83 22.57 -28.48
CA THR A 177 10.01 23.75 -28.12
C THR A 177 10.77 25.06 -28.31
N PHE A 178 12.10 25.04 -28.19
CA PHE A 178 12.97 26.22 -28.35
C PHE A 178 13.81 26.18 -29.63
N GLU A 179 13.39 25.44 -30.65
CA GLU A 179 14.15 25.25 -31.89
C GLU A 179 14.65 26.57 -32.49
N ASP A 180 13.78 27.59 -32.59
CA ASP A 180 14.12 28.91 -33.12
C ASP A 180 15.24 29.60 -32.32
N ALA A 181 15.24 29.45 -30.98
CA ALA A 181 16.27 30.03 -30.12
C ALA A 181 17.63 29.35 -30.36
N TYR A 182 17.64 28.02 -30.51
CA TYR A 182 18.85 27.28 -30.86
C TYR A 182 19.37 27.60 -32.26
N ARG A 183 18.47 27.76 -33.25
CA ARG A 183 18.83 28.17 -34.61
C ARG A 183 19.49 29.54 -34.63
N LYS A 184 18.91 30.52 -33.94
CA LYS A 184 19.47 31.88 -33.82
C LYS A 184 20.82 31.90 -33.14
N ALA A 185 21.04 31.00 -32.18
CA ALA A 185 22.29 30.89 -31.44
C ALA A 185 23.34 30.00 -32.12
N ASP A 186 23.05 29.39 -33.28
CA ASP A 186 23.88 28.37 -33.94
C ASP A 186 24.28 27.20 -33.03
N ARG A 187 23.35 26.77 -32.16
CA ARG A 187 23.53 25.69 -31.18
C ARG A 187 22.48 24.60 -31.35
N LEU A 188 22.11 24.27 -32.58
CA LEU A 188 21.02 23.31 -32.83
C LEU A 188 21.40 21.90 -32.35
N PRO A 189 20.60 21.28 -31.45
CA PRO A 189 20.85 19.92 -30.99
C PRO A 189 20.80 18.90 -32.13
N GLU A 190 21.60 17.83 -32.02
CA GLU A 190 21.78 16.84 -33.10
C GLU A 190 20.46 16.22 -33.58
N ILE A 191 19.57 15.87 -32.65
CA ILE A 191 18.25 15.29 -32.96
C ILE A 191 17.33 16.22 -33.77
N LEU A 192 17.60 17.52 -33.76
CA LEU A 192 16.89 18.52 -34.56
C LEU A 192 17.60 18.80 -35.89
N ARG A 193 18.87 18.42 -36.03
CA ARG A 193 19.65 18.50 -37.29
C ARG A 193 19.36 17.33 -38.22
N VAL A 194 18.97 16.17 -37.70
CA VAL A 194 18.60 14.99 -38.52
C VAL A 194 17.28 15.18 -39.26
N THR A 195 17.06 14.34 -40.28
CA THR A 195 15.84 14.38 -41.09
C THR A 195 14.58 14.09 -40.26
N ASN A 196 13.44 14.59 -40.72
CA ASN A 196 12.14 14.33 -40.08
C ASN A 196 11.79 12.83 -40.04
N GLU A 197 12.33 12.02 -40.96
CA GLU A 197 12.17 10.57 -40.92
C GLU A 197 12.92 9.95 -39.74
N VAL A 198 14.20 10.31 -39.57
CA VAL A 198 15.01 9.83 -38.43
C VAL A 198 14.40 10.26 -37.11
N ARG A 199 13.95 11.52 -37.01
CA ARG A 199 13.29 12.04 -35.80
C ARG A 199 12.00 11.29 -35.48
N ARG A 200 11.16 11.01 -36.48
CA ARG A 200 9.91 10.23 -36.30
C ARG A 200 10.20 8.78 -35.91
N ASN A 201 11.26 8.18 -36.45
CA ASN A 201 11.67 6.84 -36.04
C ASN A 201 12.08 6.82 -34.56
N HIS A 202 12.78 7.86 -34.07
CA HIS A 202 13.15 7.98 -32.66
C HIS A 202 11.95 8.10 -31.70
N LEU A 203 10.85 8.73 -32.17
CA LEU A 203 9.60 8.85 -31.42
C LEU A 203 8.66 7.64 -31.58
N GLY A 204 8.71 6.97 -32.73
CA GLY A 204 7.77 5.91 -33.12
C GLY A 204 8.29 4.48 -32.92
N LYS A 205 9.60 4.28 -32.75
CA LYS A 205 10.22 3.00 -32.46
C LYS A 205 11.10 3.14 -31.23
N SER A 206 10.96 2.26 -30.26
CA SER A 206 11.95 2.11 -29.20
C SER A 206 13.26 1.59 -29.83
N HIS A 207 14.11 2.50 -30.30
CA HIS A 207 15.38 2.16 -30.95
C HIS A 207 16.39 1.49 -30.00
N PHE A 208 16.10 1.47 -28.71
CA PHE A 208 16.81 0.66 -27.75
C PHE A 208 16.08 -0.66 -27.53
N ALA A 209 16.62 -1.73 -28.10
CA ALA A 209 16.53 -3.07 -27.52
C ALA A 209 17.50 -3.19 -26.32
N ALA A 210 17.67 -2.10 -25.55
CA ALA A 210 18.23 -2.21 -24.22
C ALA A 210 17.19 -2.87 -23.33
N ILE A 211 17.64 -3.49 -22.25
CA ILE A 211 16.77 -3.93 -21.17
C ILE A 211 16.19 -2.66 -20.53
N SER A 212 15.11 -2.12 -21.11
CA SER A 212 14.24 -1.20 -20.41
C SER A 212 13.57 -2.04 -19.32
N VAL A 213 13.89 -1.73 -18.06
CA VAL A 213 13.42 -2.46 -16.86
C VAL A 213 11.88 -2.37 -16.67
N PHE A 214 11.15 -1.84 -17.65
CA PHE A 214 9.71 -1.92 -17.76
C PHE A 214 9.26 -2.35 -19.15
N TYR A 215 8.93 -3.64 -19.28
CA TYR A 215 7.92 -4.07 -20.23
C TYR A 215 7.18 -5.27 -19.64
N ASN A 216 6.10 -4.99 -18.92
CA ASN A 216 5.14 -5.97 -18.46
C ASN A 216 4.11 -6.17 -19.58
N HIS A 217 4.34 -7.14 -20.47
CA HIS A 217 3.23 -7.73 -21.25
C HIS A 217 2.39 -8.58 -20.29
N LYS A 218 1.75 -7.97 -19.29
CA LYS A 218 0.47 -8.51 -18.82
C LYS A 218 -0.55 -8.01 -19.81
N VAL A 219 -0.82 -8.85 -20.80
CA VAL A 219 -2.08 -8.83 -21.52
C VAL A 219 -3.15 -8.87 -20.44
N TRP A 220 -3.77 -7.74 -20.16
CA TRP A 220 -4.99 -7.72 -19.38
C TRP A 220 -5.97 -8.66 -20.09
N PRO A 221 -6.49 -9.70 -19.42
CA PRO A 221 -7.65 -10.37 -19.97
C PRO A 221 -8.72 -9.30 -20.17
N ARG A 222 -9.26 -9.22 -21.39
CA ARG A 222 -10.48 -8.45 -21.62
C ARG A 222 -11.52 -8.94 -20.64
N VAL A 223 -11.92 -8.06 -19.73
CA VAL A 223 -13.22 -8.15 -19.06
C VAL A 223 -14.26 -7.63 -20.05
#